data_AF-A0A951U8F0-F1
#
_entry.id   AF-A0A951U8F0-F1
#
_cell.length_a   1.000
_cell.length_b   1.000
_cell.length_c   1.000
_cell.angle_alpha   90.00
_cell.angle_beta   90.00
_cell.angle_gamma   90.00
#
_symmetry.space_group_name_H-M   'P 1'
#
loop_
_entity.id
_entity.type
_entity.pdbx_description
1 polymer ?
#
loop_
_entity_poly.entity_id
_entity_poly.type
_entity_poly.pdbx_seq_one_letter_code
_entity_poly.pdbx_strand_id
1 'polypeptide(L)'
;MTQFRQANLILDLGIYAGRRCLYIEGGEFSLAQVLRVQTSAWGMQAVLETLPECPLVCHYRENPCRFAEEPELLGHHWEISKSWQWFYAERNFWDGSLYGGFRVLFAPDVIRRFMARDLSWVEEYF
;
A
#
# COMPACT_ATOMS: atom_id res chain seq x y z
N MET A 1 4.66 -6.23 32.45
CA MET A 1 3.47 -6.60 31.65
C MET A 1 2.24 -5.88 32.18
N THR A 2 1.94 -4.66 31.71
CA THR A 2 0.56 -4.14 31.58
C THR A 2 0.62 -2.81 30.83
N GLN A 3 -0.43 -2.56 30.03
CA GLN A 3 -0.74 -1.33 29.30
C GLN A 3 -0.14 -1.22 27.89
N PHE A 4 -0.64 -2.11 27.03
CA PHE A 4 -0.99 -1.83 25.64
C PHE A 4 -1.77 -0.50 25.54
N ARG A 5 -1.06 0.63 25.58
CA ARG A 5 -1.57 1.95 25.18
C ARG A 5 -1.43 2.09 23.67
N GLN A 6 -2.25 1.36 22.93
CA GLN A 6 -2.61 1.70 21.54
C GLN A 6 -4.11 1.48 21.36
N ALA A 7 -4.90 2.01 22.30
CA ALA A 7 -6.26 2.40 22.02
C ALA A 7 -6.24 3.89 21.68
N ASN A 8 -6.94 4.26 20.60
CA ASN A 8 -7.27 5.63 20.17
C ASN A 8 -6.38 6.31 19.12
N LEU A 9 -6.04 5.57 18.08
CA LEU A 9 -6.66 5.88 16.80
C LEU A 9 -7.19 4.55 16.27
N ILE A 10 -8.45 4.23 16.59
CA ILE A 10 -9.23 3.38 15.68
C ILE A 10 -9.41 4.25 14.44
N LEU A 11 -8.35 4.30 13.63
CA LEU A 11 -8.41 4.90 12.33
C LEU A 11 -9.41 3.99 11.61
N ASP A 12 -10.61 4.51 11.36
CA ASP A 12 -11.62 3.77 10.63
C ASP A 12 -11.05 3.49 9.25
N LEU A 13 -10.47 2.30 9.07
CA LEU A 13 -9.84 1.93 7.82
C LEU A 13 -10.89 1.73 6.72
N GLY A 14 -12.18 1.65 7.08
CA GLY A 14 -13.30 1.62 6.14
C GLY A 14 -13.33 2.86 5.23
N ILE A 15 -12.84 4.01 5.69
CA ILE A 15 -12.76 5.23 4.85
C ILE A 15 -11.86 5.09 3.63
N TYR A 16 -11.02 4.04 3.58
CA TYR A 16 -10.14 3.80 2.45
C TYR A 16 -10.78 2.95 1.35
N ALA A 17 -11.93 2.32 1.59
CA ALA A 17 -12.65 1.63 0.53
C ALA A 17 -12.96 2.59 -0.64
N GLY A 18 -12.69 2.13 -1.86
CA GLY A 18 -12.78 2.91 -3.09
C GLY A 18 -11.63 3.90 -3.33
N ARG A 19 -10.66 4.03 -2.40
CA ARG A 19 -9.52 4.93 -2.62
C ARG A 19 -8.46 4.27 -3.48
N ARG A 20 -7.92 5.05 -4.41
CA ARG A 20 -6.69 4.71 -5.14
C ARG A 20 -5.47 4.83 -4.23
N CYS A 21 -4.51 3.95 -4.45
CA CYS A 21 -3.27 3.91 -3.71
C CYS A 21 -2.11 3.42 -4.59
N LEU A 22 -0.90 3.69 -4.13
CA LEU A 22 0.29 3.03 -4.63
C LEU A 22 0.63 1.87 -3.69
N TYR A 23 0.58 0.65 -4.22
CA TYR A 23 0.99 -0.56 -3.52
C TYR A 23 2.48 -0.80 -3.75
N ILE A 24 3.21 -1.18 -2.69
CA ILE A 24 4.63 -1.45 -2.75
C ILE A 24 4.95 -2.73 -1.98
N GLU A 25 5.57 -3.69 -2.63
CA GLU A 25 6.05 -4.93 -2.02
C GLU A 25 7.25 -5.46 -2.81
N GLY A 26 8.25 -6.04 -2.15
CA GLY A 26 9.37 -6.71 -2.85
C GLY A 26 10.30 -5.79 -3.67
N GLY A 27 10.07 -4.47 -3.69
CA GLY A 27 10.73 -3.55 -4.61
C GLY A 27 9.93 -3.29 -5.90
N GLU A 28 8.70 -3.76 -5.96
CA GLU A 28 7.75 -3.52 -7.05
C GLU A 28 6.65 -2.58 -6.58
N PHE A 29 6.29 -1.63 -7.44
CA PHE A 29 5.36 -0.56 -7.12
C PHE A 29 4.27 -0.58 -8.19
N SER A 30 3.01 -0.54 -7.78
CA SER A 30 1.88 -0.59 -8.71
C SER A 30 0.69 0.21 -8.19
N LEU A 31 -0.07 0.81 -9.11
CA LEU A 31 -1.33 1.45 -8.76
C LEU A 31 -2.40 0.42 -8.48
N ALA A 32 -3.13 0.66 -7.40
CA ALA A 32 -4.21 -0.18 -6.96
C ALA A 32 -5.38 0.66 -6.46
N GLN A 33 -6.52 0.01 -6.24
CA GLN A 33 -7.64 0.56 -5.50
C GLN A 33 -7.99 -0.38 -4.36
N VAL A 34 -8.34 0.18 -3.21
CA VAL A 34 -8.84 -0.60 -2.08
C VAL A 34 -10.29 -0.94 -2.34
N LEU A 35 -10.61 -2.21 -2.51
CA LEU A 35 -12.01 -2.64 -2.68
C LEU A 35 -12.76 -2.71 -1.36
N ARG A 36 -12.14 -3.32 -0.37
CA ARG A 36 -12.72 -3.49 0.96
C ARG A 36 -11.64 -3.55 2.01
N VAL A 37 -12.01 -3.13 3.20
CA VAL A 37 -11.18 -3.28 4.40
C VAL A 37 -12.02 -3.93 5.48
N GLN A 38 -11.41 -4.88 6.18
CA GLN A 38 -11.98 -5.54 7.33
C GLN A 38 -10.99 -5.43 8.49
N THR A 39 -11.50 -5.04 9.65
CA THR A 39 -10.71 -4.95 10.88
C THR A 39 -11.28 -5.91 11.91
N SER A 40 -10.41 -6.56 12.67
CA SER A 40 -10.78 -7.45 13.76
C SER A 40 -9.99 -7.11 15.02
N ALA A 41 -10.22 -7.84 16.10
CA ALA A 41 -9.39 -7.74 17.30
C ALA A 41 -7.90 -8.10 17.05
N TRP A 42 -7.60 -8.83 15.98
CA TRP A 42 -6.27 -9.38 15.71
C TRP A 42 -5.46 -8.54 14.72
N GLY A 43 -6.12 -7.82 13.81
CA GLY A 43 -5.46 -7.08 12.76
C GLY A 43 -6.40 -6.52 11.72
N MET A 44 -5.80 -6.11 10.61
CA MET A 44 -6.49 -5.67 9.40
C MET A 44 -6.35 -6.70 8.29
N GLN A 45 -7.34 -6.74 7.42
CA GLN A 45 -7.32 -7.39 6.12
C GLN A 45 -7.91 -6.42 5.09
N ALA A 46 -7.30 -6.28 3.92
CA ALA A 46 -7.81 -5.45 2.84
C ALA A 46 -7.67 -6.20 1.52
N VAL A 47 -8.66 -6.04 0.66
CA VAL A 47 -8.58 -6.52 -0.73
C VAL A 47 -8.28 -5.33 -1.60
N LEU A 48 -7.25 -5.47 -2.40
CA LEU A 48 -6.81 -4.52 -3.39
C LEU A 48 -7.16 -5.05 -4.78
N GLU A 49 -7.37 -4.13 -5.71
CA GLU A 49 -7.52 -4.44 -7.13
C GLU A 49 -6.53 -3.62 -7.96
N THR A 50 -6.01 -4.22 -9.02
CA THR A 50 -5.24 -3.47 -10.01
C THR A 50 -6.19 -2.56 -10.78
N LEU A 51 -5.70 -1.40 -11.21
CA LEU A 51 -6.44 -0.46 -12.07
C LEU A 51 -6.12 -0.74 -13.54
N PRO A 52 -7.00 -1.42 -14.32
CA PRO A 52 -6.69 -1.80 -15.70
C PRO A 52 -6.51 -0.59 -16.63
N GLU A 53 -7.09 0.56 -16.28
CA GLU A 53 -6.91 1.80 -17.02
C GLU A 53 -5.50 2.41 -16.86
N CYS A 54 -4.71 1.93 -15.90
CA CYS A 54 -3.36 2.39 -15.64
C CYS A 54 -2.45 1.22 -15.21
N PRO A 55 -2.06 0.34 -16.14
CA PRO A 55 -1.26 -0.86 -15.87
C PRO A 55 0.21 -0.52 -15.64
N LEU A 56 0.53 0.51 -14.86
CA LEU A 56 1.90 0.98 -14.64
C LEU A 56 2.52 0.26 -13.45
N VAL A 57 3.59 -0.48 -13.72
CA VAL A 57 4.42 -1.14 -12.70
C VAL A 57 5.84 -0.58 -12.74
N CYS A 58 6.42 -0.34 -11.57
CA CYS A 58 7.82 0.00 -11.42
C CYS A 58 8.58 -1.11 -10.69
N HIS A 59 9.65 -1.56 -11.32
CA HIS A 59 10.62 -2.53 -10.80
C HIS A 59 11.81 -1.76 -10.22
N TYR A 60 11.66 -1.27 -8.98
CA TYR A 60 12.59 -0.32 -8.37
C TYR A 60 13.98 -0.91 -8.07
N ARG A 61 14.04 -2.22 -7.80
CA ARG A 61 15.29 -2.92 -7.49
C ARG A 61 16.10 -3.33 -8.72
N GLU A 62 15.54 -3.17 -9.92
CA GLU A 62 16.31 -3.37 -11.15
C GLU A 62 17.35 -2.25 -11.33
N ASN A 63 18.44 -2.55 -12.04
CA ASN A 63 19.48 -1.57 -12.35
C ASN A 63 19.73 -1.53 -13.87
N PRO A 64 19.23 -0.50 -14.59
CA PRO A 64 18.50 0.65 -14.07
C PRO A 64 17.07 0.30 -13.62
N CYS A 65 16.50 1.14 -12.74
CA CYS A 65 15.08 1.07 -12.36
C CYS A 65 14.20 1.10 -13.62
N ARG A 66 13.23 0.19 -13.71
CA ARG A 66 12.40 0.02 -14.91
C ARG A 66 10.94 0.33 -14.60
N PHE A 67 10.31 1.08 -15.49
CA PHE A 67 8.85 1.17 -15.58
C PHE A 67 8.36 0.31 -16.75
N ALA A 68 7.25 -0.39 -16.55
CA ALA A 68 6.62 -1.19 -17.58
C ALA A 68 5.09 -1.10 -17.51
N GLU A 69 4.47 -1.33 -18.65
CA GLU A 69 3.02 -1.49 -18.76
C GLU A 69 2.70 -2.97 -18.59
N GLU A 70 2.37 -3.36 -17.36
CA GLU A 70 2.11 -4.74 -16.97
C GLU A 70 0.69 -4.81 -16.39
N PRO A 71 -0.17 -5.69 -16.92
CA PRO A 71 -1.59 -5.66 -16.60
C PRO A 71 -1.86 -5.91 -15.11
N GLU A 72 -1.04 -6.72 -14.46
CA GLU A 72 -1.24 -7.19 -13.09
C GLU A 72 0.12 -7.46 -12.43
N LEU A 73 0.35 -6.91 -11.24
CA LEU A 73 1.53 -7.24 -10.42
C LEU A 73 1.32 -8.57 -9.67
N LEU A 74 0.20 -8.69 -8.96
CA LEU A 74 -0.15 -9.82 -8.10
C LEU A 74 -1.46 -10.50 -8.51
N GLY A 75 -1.94 -10.23 -9.71
CA GLY A 75 -3.27 -10.60 -10.19
C GLY A 75 -4.27 -9.43 -10.14
N HIS A 76 -5.44 -9.60 -10.75
CA HIS A 76 -6.51 -8.58 -10.74
C HIS A 76 -6.96 -8.16 -9.34
N HIS A 77 -7.01 -9.11 -8.41
CA HIS A 77 -7.42 -8.91 -7.02
C HIS A 77 -6.45 -9.67 -6.11
N TRP A 78 -6.00 -9.03 -5.05
CA TRP A 78 -5.20 -9.68 -4.03
C TRP A 78 -5.56 -9.17 -2.64
N GLU A 79 -5.15 -9.93 -1.64
CA GLU A 79 -5.42 -9.65 -0.25
C GLU A 79 -4.14 -9.35 0.49
N ILE A 80 -4.19 -8.31 1.33
CA ILE A 80 -3.14 -7.97 2.28
C ILE A 80 -3.68 -8.10 3.70
N SER A 81 -2.86 -8.62 4.60
CA SER A 81 -3.22 -8.77 6.00
C SER A 81 -2.03 -8.51 6.91
N LYS A 82 -2.28 -7.86 8.05
CA LYS A 82 -1.30 -7.72 9.13
C LYS A 82 -1.96 -7.66 10.51
N SER A 83 -1.28 -8.28 11.47
CA SER A 83 -1.58 -8.13 12.89
C SER A 83 -1.29 -6.71 13.36
N TRP A 84 -2.08 -6.20 14.31
CA TRP A 84 -1.90 -4.83 14.83
C TRP A 84 -0.50 -4.51 15.35
N GLN A 85 0.18 -5.49 15.96
CA GLN A 85 1.56 -5.33 16.45
C GLN A 85 2.59 -5.01 15.34
N TRP A 86 2.25 -5.29 14.08
CA TRP A 86 3.11 -5.11 12.91
C TRP A 86 2.47 -4.24 11.83
N PHE A 87 1.49 -3.42 12.22
CA PHE A 87 0.75 -2.57 11.31
C PHE A 87 0.69 -1.15 11.81
N TYR A 88 1.21 -0.23 11.00
CA TYR A 88 1.18 1.20 11.26
C TYR A 88 0.28 1.85 10.21
N ALA A 89 -0.78 2.51 10.65
CA ALA A 89 -1.69 3.23 9.77
C ALA A 89 -1.69 4.71 10.09
N GLU A 90 -1.55 5.50 9.04
CA GLU A 90 -1.68 6.94 9.03
C GLU A 90 -2.64 7.38 7.92
N ARG A 91 -3.06 8.64 7.94
CA ARG A 91 -3.99 9.19 6.94
C ARG A 91 -3.53 8.95 5.49
N ASN A 92 -2.22 8.98 5.27
CA ASN A 92 -1.61 8.95 3.95
C ASN A 92 -0.88 7.65 3.63
N PHE A 93 -0.68 6.74 4.60
CA PHE A 93 -0.04 5.46 4.31
C PHE A 93 -0.43 4.36 5.29
N TRP A 94 -0.30 3.12 4.84
CA TRP A 94 -0.25 1.93 5.68
C TRP A 94 1.10 1.25 5.51
N ASP A 95 1.70 0.84 6.62
CA ASP A 95 2.98 0.14 6.65
C ASP A 95 2.84 -1.18 7.41
N GLY A 96 3.03 -2.27 6.67
CA GLY A 96 3.12 -3.64 7.18
C GLY A 96 4.47 -4.28 6.90
N SER A 97 5.51 -3.49 6.64
CA SER A 97 6.81 -3.95 6.12
C SER A 97 7.76 -4.51 7.18
N LEU A 98 7.50 -4.28 8.47
CA LEU A 98 8.32 -4.82 9.56
C LEU A 98 8.26 -6.36 9.53
N TYR A 99 9.39 -6.98 9.18
CA TYR A 99 9.56 -8.43 8.94
C TYR A 99 8.93 -8.97 7.64
N GLY A 100 8.95 -8.16 6.58
CA GLY A 100 8.41 -8.55 5.28
C GLY A 100 6.92 -8.25 5.19
N GLY A 101 6.56 -7.62 4.08
CA GLY A 101 5.19 -7.23 3.80
C GLY A 101 5.16 -6.05 2.84
N PHE A 102 4.15 -5.22 3.03
CA PHE A 102 3.75 -4.20 2.08
C PHE A 102 3.86 -2.79 2.65
N ARG A 103 3.82 -1.82 1.75
CA ARG A 103 3.43 -0.45 2.03
C ARG A 103 2.35 -0.01 1.06
N VAL A 104 1.36 0.72 1.55
CA VAL A 104 0.29 1.32 0.74
C VAL A 104 0.32 2.82 0.94
N LEU A 105 0.49 3.60 -0.13
CA LEU A 105 0.53 5.06 -0.08
C LEU A 105 -0.75 5.63 -0.69
N PHE A 106 -1.43 6.51 0.05
CA PHE A 106 -2.68 7.18 -0.34
C PHE A 106 -2.51 8.67 -0.63
N ALA A 107 -1.29 9.19 -0.49
CA ALA A 107 -0.95 10.58 -0.76
C ALA A 107 -1.16 10.92 -2.25
N PRO A 108 -2.07 11.85 -2.61
CA PRO A 108 -2.38 12.14 -4.02
C PRO A 108 -1.18 12.64 -4.83
N ASP A 109 -0.27 13.37 -4.19
CA ASP A 109 0.96 13.87 -4.81
C ASP A 109 1.93 12.75 -5.18
N VAL A 110 2.09 11.74 -4.31
CA VAL A 110 2.89 10.53 -4.58
C VAL A 110 2.32 9.76 -5.76
N ILE A 111 1.01 9.51 -5.76
CA ILE A 111 0.32 8.81 -6.87
C ILE A 111 0.51 9.57 -8.18
N ARG A 112 0.36 10.90 -8.16
CA ARG A 112 0.57 11.76 -9.34
C ARG A 112 2.01 11.69 -9.86
N ARG A 113 3.01 11.72 -8.97
CA ARG A 113 4.44 11.62 -9.33
C ARG A 113 4.76 10.23 -9.89
N PHE A 114 4.23 9.16 -9.28
CA PHE A 114 4.38 7.80 -9.79
C PHE A 114 3.83 7.64 -11.21
N MET A 115 2.63 8.17 -11.49
CA MET A 115 2.05 8.18 -12.85
C MET A 115 2.91 8.95 -13.86
N ALA A 116 3.63 9.98 -13.39
CA ALA A 116 4.60 10.73 -14.20
C ALA A 116 5.98 10.05 -14.29
N ARG A 117 6.13 8.82 -13.77
CA ARG A 117 7.38 8.06 -13.68
C ARG A 117 8.48 8.79 -12.88
N ASP A 118 8.07 9.63 -11.93
CA ASP A 118 8.94 10.31 -10.99
C ASP A 118 8.98 9.55 -9.66
N LEU A 119 10.19 9.13 -9.25
CA LEU A 119 10.47 8.41 -8.01
C LEU A 119 11.26 9.24 -6.99
N SER A 120 11.41 10.55 -7.19
CA SER A 120 12.19 11.39 -6.27
C SER A 120 11.56 11.55 -4.87
N TRP A 121 10.37 10.99 -4.64
CA TRP A 121 9.69 10.91 -3.34
C TRP A 121 10.05 9.65 -2.54
N VAL A 122 10.66 8.64 -3.14
CA VAL A 122 10.80 7.31 -2.51
C VAL A 122 11.51 7.39 -1.16
N GLU A 123 12.61 8.13 -1.07
CA GLU A 123 13.39 8.33 0.16
C GLU A 123 12.64 9.09 1.28
N GLU A 124 11.52 9.76 0.97
CA GLU A 124 10.69 10.43 1.99
C GLU A 124 9.79 9.43 2.74
N TYR A 125 9.55 8.25 2.14
CA TYR A 125 8.65 7.25 2.66
C TYR A 125 9.37 5.98 3.13
N PHE A 126 10.62 5.72 2.71
CA PHE A 126 11.46 4.56 3.06
C PHE A 126 12.59 4.92 4.03
#